data_AF-A0A521TXJ1-F1
#
_entry.id   AF-A0A521TXJ1-F1
#
_cell.length_a   1.000
_cell.length_b   1.000
_cell.length_c   1.000
_cell.angle_alpha   90.00
_cell.angle_beta   90.00
_cell.angle_gamma   90.00
#
_symmetry.space_group_name_H-M   'P 1'
#
loop_
_entity.id
_entity.type
_entity.pdbx_description
1 polymer ?
#
loop_
_entity_poly.entity_id
_entity_poly.type
_entity_poly.pdbx_seq_one_letter_code
_entity_poly.pdbx_strand_id
1 'polypeptide(L)'
;MTLPWRLDEASARHELPHPIAVLCDRLRTHDDASRLSAVLVLAEGVARYLALILLADAAARATSPTILSRYATARGFGSALGTIQHFANASRGAPDRLLPELDALIGSPWWLALDRFKSLRNDISHARVNLSAEAATLLRRHDDDLRTLIDGCAFLVRYPLGILRAVRTGGDGRASGRWQACRGPTPRGGLVDLHDAGGIPSDQLLLVDTARARVLTVAPFLCLLDDDFYWLDLPSSEDRTRTPYRSPVPGVPARDSLPTGLYDPRGANPDGLPLAQWLGDRDAWPRYTDLSLRPSVIAQVIASSQATRLDVGASSPAPVASIHPVSAPPPVAAPRSARRPLALGLVVTAALVFGGALAFTAVRSRSTPAVEPLSPRLDAWLQNWYGHVLAQQSEHAPFLNSFYAPSVRFVGSRETLRNADWISNYWHTLLVPVGSSFVVDWSESRWRHEALDPDMPGQVACRMVPGASGDVLLVRLRATGIEPHRATRTPDLPCDRLDGFYLLRLREVTGRGLVICHESWAIADGICAAGSCPQAPICRSR
;
A
#
# COMPACT_ATOMS: atom_id res chain seq x y z
N MET A 1 2.44 -28.14 -14.73
CA MET A 1 1.31 -27.50 -15.44
C MET A 1 1.76 -26.08 -15.77
N THR A 2 2.33 -25.86 -16.95
CA THR A 2 2.80 -24.53 -17.37
C THR A 2 1.59 -23.71 -17.81
N LEU A 3 1.14 -22.80 -16.96
CA LEU A 3 0.12 -21.80 -17.32
C LEU A 3 0.62 -21.01 -18.55
N PRO A 4 -0.22 -20.76 -19.57
CA PRO A 4 0.18 -20.19 -20.84
C PRO A 4 0.18 -18.66 -20.77
N TRP A 5 0.84 -18.07 -19.77
CA TRP A 5 1.27 -16.68 -19.85
C TRP A 5 2.45 -16.63 -20.82
N ARG A 6 2.11 -16.56 -22.11
CA ARG A 6 2.88 -15.80 -23.06
C ARG A 6 2.14 -14.48 -23.18
N LEU A 7 2.54 -13.46 -22.41
CA LEU A 7 2.61 -12.16 -23.07
C LEU A 7 3.44 -12.39 -24.36
N ASP A 8 3.34 -11.53 -25.36
CA ASP A 8 4.42 -11.40 -26.35
C ASP A 8 5.66 -10.76 -25.64
N GLU A 9 6.12 -11.43 -24.57
CA GLU A 9 6.54 -10.97 -23.23
C GLU A 9 7.96 -10.44 -23.18
N ALA A 10 8.73 -10.67 -24.24
CA ALA A 10 10.04 -10.06 -24.36
C ALA A 10 9.87 -8.56 -24.64
N SER A 11 9.17 -8.19 -25.71
CA SER A 11 9.23 -6.82 -26.23
C SER A 11 8.60 -5.79 -25.30
N ALA A 12 7.39 -6.04 -24.79
CA ALA A 12 6.63 -5.03 -24.03
C ALA A 12 7.32 -4.62 -22.73
N ARG A 13 7.90 -5.56 -21.96
CA ARG A 13 8.61 -5.21 -20.72
C ARG A 13 9.92 -4.46 -20.97
N HIS A 14 10.55 -4.65 -22.13
CA HIS A 14 11.77 -3.93 -22.50
C HIS A 14 11.46 -2.46 -22.84
N GLU A 15 10.20 -2.14 -23.16
CA GLU A 15 9.75 -0.78 -23.45
C GLU A 15 9.25 -0.02 -22.21
N LEU A 16 8.92 -0.73 -21.12
CA LEU A 16 8.50 -0.11 -19.87
C LEU A 16 9.68 0.65 -19.19
N PRO A 17 9.36 1.69 -18.38
CA PRO A 17 10.36 2.34 -17.54
C PRO A 17 11.09 1.32 -16.66
N HIS A 18 12.41 1.46 -16.52
CA HIS A 18 13.27 0.48 -15.86
C HIS A 18 12.76 0.00 -14.49
N PRO A 19 12.29 0.88 -13.57
CA PRO A 19 11.72 0.45 -12.30
C PRO A 19 10.57 -0.55 -12.43
N ILE A 20 9.70 -0.41 -13.45
CA ILE A 20 8.59 -1.33 -13.69
C ILE A 20 9.08 -2.59 -14.38
N ALA A 21 9.97 -2.45 -15.36
CA ALA A 21 10.53 -3.58 -16.09
C ALA A 21 11.26 -4.58 -15.18
N VAL A 22 12.02 -4.10 -14.19
CA VAL A 22 12.68 -4.94 -13.17
C VAL A 22 11.66 -5.72 -12.33
N LEU A 23 10.52 -5.11 -11.99
CA LEU A 23 9.46 -5.79 -11.25
C LEU A 23 8.76 -6.85 -12.11
N CYS A 24 8.53 -6.57 -13.40
CA CYS A 24 8.00 -7.53 -14.34
C CYS A 24 8.93 -8.73 -14.55
N ASP A 25 10.25 -8.52 -14.61
CA ASP A 25 11.21 -9.61 -14.82
C ASP A 25 11.21 -10.62 -13.67
N ARG A 26 10.79 -10.21 -12.46
CA ARG A 26 10.66 -11.11 -11.31
C ARG A 26 9.50 -12.08 -11.38
N LEU A 27 8.52 -11.84 -12.24
CA LEU A 27 7.43 -12.80 -12.43
C LEU A 27 7.93 -14.14 -12.97
N ARG A 28 9.19 -14.22 -13.41
CA ARG A 28 9.88 -15.40 -13.93
C ARG A 28 10.37 -16.36 -12.84
N THR A 29 10.16 -16.05 -11.56
CA THR A 29 10.46 -16.97 -10.45
C THR A 29 9.69 -18.28 -10.58
N HIS A 30 10.28 -19.39 -10.12
CA HIS A 30 9.81 -20.74 -10.46
C HIS A 30 8.77 -21.33 -9.50
N ASP A 31 8.75 -20.95 -8.22
CA ASP A 31 7.74 -21.43 -7.28
C ASP A 31 6.54 -20.48 -7.17
N ASP A 32 5.35 -21.05 -6.95
CA ASP A 32 4.09 -20.30 -6.92
C ASP A 32 4.04 -19.25 -5.80
N ALA A 33 4.63 -19.52 -4.64
CA ALA A 33 4.62 -18.60 -3.51
C ALA A 33 5.48 -17.35 -3.77
N SER A 34 6.70 -17.54 -4.26
CA SER A 34 7.58 -16.44 -4.70
C SER A 34 6.96 -15.68 -5.86
N ARG A 35 6.32 -16.38 -6.81
CA ARG A 35 5.63 -15.73 -7.93
C ARG A 35 4.46 -14.88 -7.46
N LEU A 36 3.63 -15.37 -6.54
CA LEU A 36 2.54 -14.58 -5.96
C LEU A 36 3.09 -13.36 -5.21
N SER A 37 4.18 -13.52 -4.46
CA SER A 37 4.87 -12.40 -3.83
C SER A 37 5.35 -11.38 -4.86
N ALA A 38 5.96 -11.83 -5.96
CA ALA A 38 6.41 -10.97 -7.07
C ALA A 38 5.24 -10.23 -7.74
N VAL A 39 4.09 -10.86 -7.92
CA VAL A 39 2.87 -10.21 -8.44
C VAL A 39 2.41 -9.08 -7.53
N LEU A 40 2.37 -9.31 -6.21
CA LEU A 40 1.96 -8.28 -5.24
C LEU A 40 2.97 -7.13 -5.18
N VAL A 41 4.26 -7.44 -5.25
CA VAL A 41 5.35 -6.46 -5.31
C VAL A 41 5.29 -5.64 -6.61
N LEU A 42 4.97 -6.26 -7.75
CA LEU A 42 4.74 -5.56 -9.00
C LEU A 42 3.53 -4.62 -8.90
N ALA A 43 2.39 -5.10 -8.40
CA ALA A 43 1.17 -4.30 -8.28
C ALA A 43 1.37 -3.07 -7.37
N GLU A 44 1.96 -3.27 -6.19
CA GLU A 44 2.34 -2.17 -5.31
C GLU A 44 3.35 -1.24 -5.98
N GLY A 45 4.32 -1.80 -6.70
CA GLY A 45 5.37 -1.02 -7.34
C GLY A 45 4.88 -0.15 -8.49
N VAL A 46 3.95 -0.65 -9.31
CA VAL A 46 3.25 0.14 -10.32
C VAL A 46 2.49 1.30 -9.67
N ALA A 47 1.71 1.00 -8.62
CA ALA A 47 0.97 2.04 -7.90
C ALA A 47 1.91 3.08 -7.28
N ARG A 48 3.02 2.65 -6.68
CA ARG A 48 4.01 3.55 -6.08
C ARG A 48 4.74 4.39 -7.12
N TYR A 49 5.15 3.81 -8.24
CA TYR A 49 5.75 4.55 -9.35
C TYR A 49 4.81 5.67 -9.82
N LEU A 50 3.56 5.34 -10.15
CA LEU A 50 2.59 6.33 -10.61
C LEU A 50 2.30 7.41 -9.55
N ALA A 51 2.17 7.03 -8.27
CA ALA A 51 2.01 7.98 -7.18
C ALA A 51 3.17 8.98 -7.09
N LEU A 52 4.41 8.51 -7.24
CA LEU A 52 5.61 9.35 -7.20
C LEU A 52 5.71 10.27 -8.42
N ILE A 53 5.34 9.80 -9.62
CA ILE A 53 5.26 10.64 -10.82
C ILE A 53 4.21 11.74 -10.65
N LEU A 54 3.01 11.40 -10.13
CA LEU A 54 1.96 12.37 -9.87
C LEU A 54 2.32 13.37 -8.77
N LEU A 55 3.08 12.95 -7.76
CA LEU A 55 3.64 13.85 -6.74
C LEU A 55 4.64 14.83 -7.34
N ALA A 56 5.55 14.36 -8.20
CA ALA A 56 6.49 15.21 -8.92
C ALA A 56 5.75 16.23 -9.81
N ASP A 57 4.75 15.77 -10.54
CA ASP A 57 3.90 16.59 -11.41
C ASP A 57 3.09 17.64 -10.60
N ALA A 58 2.46 17.24 -9.49
CA ALA A 58 1.74 18.13 -8.59
C ALA A 58 2.66 19.17 -7.94
N ALA A 59 3.88 18.77 -7.56
CA ALA A 59 4.90 19.67 -7.06
C ALA A 59 5.27 20.71 -8.13
N ALA A 60 5.41 20.30 -9.38
CA ALA A 60 5.71 21.20 -10.47
C ALA A 60 4.58 22.24 -10.70
N ARG A 61 3.32 21.87 -10.48
CA ARG A 61 2.12 22.73 -10.61
C ARG A 61 1.72 23.56 -9.38
N ALA A 62 2.66 23.86 -8.46
CA ALA A 62 2.40 24.77 -7.33
C ALA A 62 1.45 24.23 -6.26
N THR A 63 1.28 22.91 -6.17
CA THR A 63 0.48 22.34 -5.10
C THR A 63 1.07 22.73 -3.74
N SER A 64 0.21 23.01 -2.76
CA SER A 64 0.61 23.36 -1.40
C SER A 64 1.65 22.37 -0.84
N PRO A 65 2.78 22.86 -0.30
CA PRO A 65 3.78 22.02 0.37
C PRO A 65 3.20 21.12 1.46
N THR A 66 2.17 21.58 2.19
CA THR A 66 1.49 20.80 3.22
C THR A 66 0.79 19.57 2.65
N ILE A 67 0.12 19.71 1.49
CA ILE A 67 -0.53 18.61 0.79
C ILE A 67 0.53 17.63 0.27
N LEU A 68 1.57 18.14 -0.38
CA LEU A 68 2.64 17.31 -0.93
C LEU A 68 3.38 16.52 0.17
N SER A 69 3.68 17.15 1.30
CA SER A 69 4.32 16.51 2.45
C SER A 69 3.48 15.36 3.03
N ARG A 70 2.16 15.57 3.16
CA ARG A 70 1.22 14.53 3.62
C ARG A 70 1.27 13.28 2.74
N TYR A 71 1.32 13.45 1.42
CA TYR A 71 1.35 12.32 0.49
C TYR A 71 2.75 11.72 0.31
N ALA A 72 3.81 12.53 0.35
CA ALA A 72 5.20 12.06 0.27
C ALA A 72 5.59 11.18 1.47
N THR A 73 4.94 11.37 2.61
CA THR A 73 5.13 10.55 3.83
C THR A 73 4.15 9.37 3.93
N ALA A 74 3.17 9.27 3.02
CA ALA A 74 2.19 8.21 3.03
C ALA A 74 2.82 6.89 2.54
N ARG A 75 2.60 5.80 3.30
CA ARG A 75 3.30 4.52 3.09
C ARG A 75 2.36 3.38 2.69
N GLY A 76 2.88 2.53 1.82
CA GLY A 76 2.24 1.28 1.42
C GLY A 76 1.26 1.42 0.26
N PHE A 77 0.72 0.27 -0.14
CA PHE A 77 -0.04 0.13 -1.37
C PHE A 77 -1.34 0.98 -1.35
N GLY A 78 -2.10 0.94 -0.26
CA GLY A 78 -3.32 1.76 -0.14
C GLY A 78 -3.06 3.26 -0.22
N SER A 79 -1.98 3.74 0.41
CA SER A 79 -1.57 5.15 0.33
C SER A 79 -1.14 5.55 -1.08
N ALA A 80 -0.44 4.68 -1.81
CA ALA A 80 -0.10 4.94 -3.20
C ALA A 80 -1.35 5.09 -4.09
N LEU A 81 -2.34 4.22 -3.93
CA LEU A 81 -3.61 4.33 -4.65
C LEU A 81 -4.38 5.61 -4.26
N GLY A 82 -4.45 5.95 -2.97
CA GLY A 82 -5.06 7.20 -2.52
C GLY A 82 -4.36 8.44 -3.09
N THR A 83 -3.04 8.39 -3.23
CA THR A 83 -2.23 9.45 -3.87
C THR A 83 -2.57 9.59 -5.35
N ILE A 84 -2.64 8.47 -6.08
CA ILE A 84 -3.02 8.47 -7.50
C ILE A 84 -4.41 9.08 -7.69
N GLN A 85 -5.40 8.59 -6.93
CA GLN A 85 -6.77 9.05 -7.04
C GLN A 85 -6.88 10.54 -6.74
N HIS A 86 -6.22 11.03 -5.69
CA HIS A 86 -6.24 12.44 -5.32
C HIS A 86 -5.68 13.33 -6.45
N PHE A 87 -4.45 13.06 -6.91
CA PHE A 87 -3.78 13.95 -7.87
C PHE A 87 -4.31 13.82 -9.29
N ALA A 88 -4.76 12.63 -9.71
CA ALA A 88 -5.42 12.48 -10.99
C ALA A 88 -6.76 13.24 -11.02
N ASN A 89 -7.57 13.17 -9.95
CA ASN A 89 -8.80 13.94 -9.86
C ASN A 89 -8.54 15.45 -9.77
N ALA A 90 -7.55 15.89 -8.97
CA ALA A 90 -7.22 17.30 -8.82
C ALA A 90 -6.70 17.95 -10.11
N SER A 91 -6.10 17.15 -11.01
CA SER A 91 -5.62 17.61 -12.32
C SER A 91 -6.58 17.28 -13.48
N ARG A 92 -7.78 16.78 -13.17
CA ARG A 92 -8.76 16.42 -14.20
C ARG A 92 -9.18 17.67 -14.98
N GLY A 93 -9.05 17.60 -16.31
CA GLY A 93 -9.35 18.72 -17.21
C GLY A 93 -8.25 19.78 -17.33
N ALA A 94 -7.15 19.68 -16.57
CA ALA A 94 -6.02 20.58 -16.74
C ALA A 94 -5.36 20.34 -18.11
N PRO A 95 -5.18 21.39 -18.95
CA PRO A 95 -4.65 21.24 -20.30
C PRO A 95 -3.20 20.76 -20.31
N ASP A 96 -2.48 20.96 -19.21
CA ASP A 96 -1.05 20.71 -19.06
C ASP A 96 -0.71 19.47 -18.20
N ARG A 97 -1.69 18.62 -17.89
CA ARG A 97 -1.49 17.39 -17.09
C ARG A 97 -0.64 16.31 -17.77
N LEU A 98 0.33 15.73 -17.07
CA LEU A 98 1.31 14.81 -17.68
C LEU A 98 0.71 13.47 -18.13
N LEU A 99 -0.18 12.88 -17.33
CA LEU A 99 -0.70 11.53 -17.53
C LEU A 99 -2.23 11.54 -17.73
N PRO A 100 -2.74 12.11 -18.84
CA PRO A 100 -4.18 12.19 -19.10
C PRO A 100 -4.87 10.82 -19.15
N GLU A 101 -4.16 9.74 -19.48
CA GLU A 101 -4.67 8.36 -19.57
C GLU A 101 -5.19 7.85 -18.22
N LEU A 102 -4.72 8.40 -17.10
CA LEU A 102 -5.16 7.99 -15.77
C LEU A 102 -6.65 8.26 -15.52
N ASP A 103 -7.26 9.22 -16.21
CA ASP A 103 -8.72 9.44 -16.14
C ASP A 103 -9.51 8.23 -16.57
N ALA A 104 -9.10 7.62 -17.69
CA ALA A 104 -9.76 6.44 -18.22
C ALA A 104 -9.43 5.20 -17.37
N LEU A 105 -8.25 5.17 -16.73
CA LEU A 105 -7.84 4.06 -15.90
C LEU A 105 -8.54 4.04 -14.54
N ILE A 106 -8.78 5.21 -13.92
CA ILE A 106 -9.50 5.33 -12.64
C ILE A 106 -10.97 4.99 -12.86
N GLY A 107 -11.39 3.86 -12.31
CA GLY A 107 -12.73 3.28 -12.52
C GLY A 107 -12.78 2.20 -13.61
N SER A 108 -11.66 1.92 -14.28
CA SER A 108 -11.56 0.81 -15.23
C SER A 108 -11.26 -0.53 -14.53
N PRO A 109 -11.32 -1.66 -15.25
CA PRO A 109 -10.87 -2.96 -14.73
C PRO A 109 -9.44 -2.95 -14.18
N TRP A 110 -8.55 -2.10 -14.72
CA TRP A 110 -7.19 -1.95 -14.23
C TRP A 110 -7.12 -1.45 -12.78
N TRP A 111 -7.93 -0.45 -12.44
CA TRP A 111 -8.00 0.08 -11.08
C TRP A 111 -8.55 -0.97 -10.11
N LEU A 112 -9.57 -1.72 -10.54
CA LEU A 112 -10.14 -2.81 -9.75
C LEU A 112 -9.13 -3.94 -9.50
N ALA A 113 -8.28 -4.26 -10.49
CA ALA A 113 -7.20 -5.23 -10.32
C ALA A 113 -6.21 -4.79 -9.23
N LEU A 114 -5.79 -3.52 -9.24
CA LEU A 114 -4.93 -2.96 -8.19
C LEU A 114 -5.59 -3.03 -6.80
N ASP A 115 -6.88 -2.71 -6.70
CA ASP A 115 -7.60 -2.78 -5.42
C ASP A 115 -7.76 -4.22 -4.91
N ARG A 116 -7.96 -5.18 -5.81
CA ARG A 116 -7.95 -6.62 -5.48
C ARG A 116 -6.58 -7.08 -4.98
N PHE A 117 -5.49 -6.69 -5.64
CA PHE A 117 -4.13 -7.00 -5.17
C PHE A 117 -3.80 -6.33 -3.84
N LYS A 118 -4.26 -5.09 -3.60
CA LYS A 118 -4.16 -4.43 -2.29
C LYS A 118 -4.84 -5.24 -1.20
N SER A 119 -6.07 -5.69 -1.47
CA SER A 119 -6.85 -6.50 -0.52
C SER A 119 -6.17 -7.83 -0.23
N LEU A 120 -5.69 -8.53 -1.27
CA LEU A 120 -4.95 -9.79 -1.13
C LEU A 120 -3.66 -9.62 -0.32
N ARG A 121 -2.89 -8.55 -0.57
CA ARG A 121 -1.69 -8.24 0.23
C ARG A 121 -2.04 -8.01 1.70
N ASN A 122 -3.13 -7.31 1.98
CA ASN A 122 -3.58 -7.07 3.35
C ASN A 122 -3.97 -8.39 4.03
N ASP A 123 -4.68 -9.28 3.35
CA ASP A 123 -5.05 -10.59 3.89
C ASP A 123 -3.82 -11.46 4.21
N ILE A 124 -2.82 -11.47 3.32
CA ILE A 124 -1.53 -12.14 3.55
C ILE A 124 -0.80 -11.53 4.75
N SER A 125 -0.71 -10.19 4.83
CA SER A 125 -0.03 -9.50 5.94
C SER A 125 -0.71 -9.74 7.30
N HIS A 126 -1.99 -10.11 7.27
CA HIS A 126 -2.78 -10.48 8.44
C HIS A 126 -2.86 -12.00 8.68
N ALA A 127 -2.01 -12.78 7.99
CA ALA A 127 -1.95 -14.24 8.09
C ALA A 127 -3.30 -14.95 7.86
N ARG A 128 -4.20 -14.33 7.07
CA ARG A 128 -5.50 -14.91 6.69
C ARG A 128 -5.38 -15.89 5.53
N VAL A 129 -4.23 -15.91 4.87
CA VAL A 129 -3.91 -16.74 3.72
C VAL A 129 -2.62 -17.48 4.02
N ASN A 130 -2.63 -18.80 3.86
CA ASN A 130 -1.42 -19.60 3.90
C ASN A 130 -0.75 -19.58 2.52
N LEU A 131 0.20 -18.67 2.32
CA LEU A 131 0.91 -18.48 1.06
C LEU A 131 1.45 -19.79 0.46
N SER A 132 2.06 -20.64 1.28
CA SER A 132 2.67 -21.89 0.79
C SER A 132 1.67 -22.88 0.23
N ALA A 133 0.45 -22.92 0.79
CA ALA A 133 -0.60 -23.85 0.41
C ALA A 133 -1.54 -23.28 -0.67
N GLU A 134 -1.77 -21.97 -0.66
CA GLU A 134 -2.82 -21.33 -1.46
C GLU A 134 -2.29 -20.60 -2.70
N ALA A 135 -0.98 -20.37 -2.82
CA ALA A 135 -0.40 -19.53 -3.88
C ALA A 135 -0.81 -19.95 -5.29
N ALA A 136 -0.77 -21.25 -5.62
CA ALA A 136 -1.14 -21.76 -6.93
C ALA A 136 -2.60 -21.42 -7.30
N THR A 137 -3.51 -21.54 -6.32
CA THR A 137 -4.94 -21.24 -6.51
C THR A 137 -5.18 -19.74 -6.64
N LEU A 138 -4.50 -18.94 -5.82
CA LEU A 138 -4.58 -17.48 -5.88
C LEU A 138 -4.02 -16.93 -7.19
N LEU A 139 -2.90 -17.46 -7.68
CA LEU A 139 -2.35 -17.10 -8.99
C LEU A 139 -3.33 -17.39 -10.12
N ARG A 140 -4.00 -18.56 -10.12
CA ARG A 140 -5.05 -18.86 -11.11
C ARG A 140 -6.25 -17.92 -10.99
N ARG A 141 -6.67 -17.61 -9.76
CA ARG A 141 -7.81 -16.73 -9.49
C ARG A 141 -7.56 -15.29 -9.97
N HIS A 142 -6.32 -14.82 -9.88
CA HIS A 142 -5.92 -13.45 -10.21
C HIS A 142 -5.15 -13.35 -11.53
N ASP A 143 -5.25 -14.35 -12.41
CA ASP A 143 -4.52 -14.35 -13.69
C ASP A 143 -5.01 -13.23 -14.62
N ASP A 144 -6.32 -13.05 -14.74
CA ASP A 144 -6.90 -11.95 -15.52
C ASP A 144 -6.61 -10.58 -14.88
N ASP A 145 -6.53 -10.49 -13.55
CA ASP A 145 -6.15 -9.27 -12.85
C ASP A 145 -4.70 -8.88 -13.16
N LEU A 146 -3.80 -9.85 -13.20
CA LEU A 146 -2.39 -9.64 -13.55
C LEU A 146 -2.24 -9.19 -15.01
N ARG A 147 -2.93 -9.85 -15.96
CA ARG A 147 -2.94 -9.41 -17.37
C ARG A 147 -3.47 -8.00 -17.50
N THR A 148 -4.62 -7.72 -16.88
CA THR A 148 -5.21 -6.39 -16.87
C THR A 148 -4.23 -5.34 -16.34
N LEU A 149 -3.57 -5.63 -15.21
CA LEU A 149 -2.56 -4.74 -14.60
C LEU A 149 -1.42 -4.42 -15.57
N ILE A 150 -0.85 -5.43 -16.23
CA ILE A 150 0.27 -5.26 -17.15
C ILE A 150 -0.16 -4.48 -18.39
N ASP A 151 -1.31 -4.82 -18.98
CA ASP A 151 -1.84 -4.14 -20.16
C ASP A 151 -2.10 -2.67 -19.88
N GLY A 152 -2.67 -2.35 -18.71
CA GLY A 152 -2.88 -0.96 -18.32
C GLY A 152 -1.59 -0.20 -17.97
N CYS A 153 -0.42 -0.85 -17.92
CA CYS A 153 0.87 -0.17 -17.84
C CYS A 153 1.43 0.22 -19.23
N ALA A 154 0.87 -0.29 -20.33
CA ALA A 154 1.43 -0.08 -21.68
C ALA A 154 1.51 1.40 -22.08
N PHE A 155 0.63 2.26 -21.57
CA PHE A 155 0.70 3.70 -21.87
C PHE A 155 2.00 4.35 -21.38
N LEU A 156 2.68 3.78 -20.37
CA LEU A 156 3.96 4.28 -19.85
C LEU A 156 5.08 4.27 -20.90
N VAL A 157 4.96 3.46 -21.96
CA VAL A 157 5.90 3.45 -23.09
C VAL A 157 5.98 4.81 -23.80
N ARG A 158 4.93 5.63 -23.69
CA ARG A 158 4.89 6.99 -24.26
C ARG A 158 5.69 8.03 -23.47
N TYR A 159 6.15 7.67 -22.27
CA TYR A 159 6.85 8.53 -21.34
C TYR A 159 8.27 8.03 -21.10
N PRO A 160 9.23 8.34 -22.00
CA PRO A 160 10.65 8.05 -21.76
C PRO A 160 11.14 8.53 -20.41
N LEU A 161 11.64 7.58 -19.61
CA LEU A 161 12.41 7.85 -18.41
C LEU A 161 13.90 7.78 -18.79
N GLY A 162 14.70 8.74 -18.34
CA GLY A 162 16.14 8.73 -18.59
C GLY A 162 16.88 9.84 -17.85
N ILE A 163 18.18 9.93 -18.11
CA ILE A 163 19.06 10.95 -17.53
C ILE A 163 19.79 11.64 -18.64
N LEU A 164 19.82 12.97 -18.59
CA LEU A 164 20.70 13.76 -19.42
C LEU A 164 21.99 14.01 -18.65
N ARG A 165 23.13 13.53 -19.15
CA ARG A 165 24.45 13.64 -18.51
C ARG A 165 25.35 14.62 -19.24
N ALA A 166 26.31 15.16 -18.50
CA ALA A 166 27.43 15.92 -19.04
C ALA A 166 27.00 17.04 -20.00
N VAL A 167 25.97 17.79 -19.62
CA VAL A 167 25.50 18.93 -20.42
C VAL A 167 26.60 19.99 -20.49
N ARG A 168 26.95 20.42 -21.71
CA ARG A 168 27.96 21.43 -21.99
C ARG A 168 27.39 22.45 -22.95
N THR A 169 27.62 23.73 -22.67
CA THR A 169 27.28 24.81 -23.59
C THR A 169 28.50 25.14 -24.43
N GLY A 170 28.38 24.98 -25.76
CA GLY A 170 29.41 25.36 -26.71
C GLY A 170 29.58 26.87 -26.83
N GLY A 171 30.65 27.31 -27.50
CA GLY A 171 30.90 28.74 -27.75
C GLY A 171 29.86 29.40 -28.67
N ASP A 172 29.07 28.61 -29.39
CA ASP A 172 27.91 29.04 -30.19
C ASP A 172 26.62 29.20 -29.35
N GLY A 173 26.71 29.01 -28.04
CA GLY A 173 25.58 29.05 -27.10
C GLY A 173 24.69 27.81 -27.14
N ARG A 174 24.99 26.80 -27.97
CA ARG A 174 24.20 25.56 -28.02
C ARG A 174 24.65 24.62 -26.92
N ALA A 175 23.70 24.14 -26.13
CA ALA A 175 23.96 23.09 -25.17
C ALA A 175 23.90 21.71 -25.84
N SER A 176 24.82 20.81 -25.51
CA SER A 176 24.76 19.40 -25.87
C SER A 176 24.96 18.54 -24.63
N GLY A 177 24.38 17.34 -24.62
CA GLY A 177 24.50 16.40 -23.51
C GLY A 177 24.28 14.97 -23.97
N ARG A 178 24.49 14.00 -23.07
CA ARG A 178 24.34 12.57 -23.37
C ARG A 178 23.10 12.03 -22.68
N TRP A 179 22.11 11.63 -23.46
CA TRP A 179 20.91 10.97 -22.96
C TRP A 179 21.17 9.48 -22.72
N GLN A 180 20.83 9.04 -21.52
CA GLN A 180 20.81 7.63 -21.12
C GLN A 180 19.36 7.23 -20.85
N ALA A 181 18.77 6.47 -21.77
CA ALA A 181 17.43 5.92 -21.58
C ALA A 181 17.42 4.89 -20.45
N CYS A 182 16.43 4.99 -19.56
CA CYS A 182 16.24 4.13 -18.40
C CYS A 182 15.00 3.24 -18.60
N ARG A 183 15.15 2.21 -19.44
CA ARG A 183 14.08 1.29 -19.82
C ARG A 183 14.53 -0.16 -19.80
N GLY A 184 13.57 -1.08 -19.72
CA GLY A 184 13.84 -2.51 -19.65
C GLY A 184 14.55 -2.92 -18.35
N PRO A 185 14.90 -4.21 -18.19
CA PRO A 185 15.46 -4.73 -16.94
C PRO A 185 16.91 -4.31 -16.69
N THR A 186 17.57 -3.65 -17.65
CA THR A 186 18.94 -3.15 -17.52
C THR A 186 18.95 -1.63 -17.78
N PRO A 187 19.51 -0.80 -16.88
CA PRO A 187 19.49 0.65 -17.03
C PRO A 187 20.53 1.17 -18.05
N ARG A 188 21.19 0.25 -18.77
CA ARG A 188 22.30 0.52 -19.69
C ARG A 188 21.80 0.65 -21.12
N GLY A 189 21.03 1.72 -21.38
CA GLY A 189 20.79 2.18 -22.75
C GLY A 189 22.09 2.75 -23.36
N GLY A 190 22.22 2.67 -24.68
CA GLY A 190 23.28 3.39 -25.39
C GLY A 190 23.18 4.88 -25.09
N LEU A 191 24.32 5.54 -24.89
CA LEU A 191 24.36 6.98 -24.74
C LEU A 191 24.09 7.63 -26.10
N VAL A 192 23.09 8.50 -26.16
CA VAL A 192 22.77 9.28 -27.36
C VAL A 192 23.14 10.73 -27.14
N ASP A 193 23.99 11.27 -27.99
CA ASP A 193 24.33 12.70 -27.96
C ASP A 193 23.08 13.50 -28.40
N LEU A 194 22.55 14.30 -27.48
CA LEU A 194 21.51 15.29 -27.76
C LEU A 194 22.17 16.64 -28.04
N HIS A 195 21.90 17.19 -29.21
CA HIS A 195 22.23 18.58 -29.53
C HIS A 195 21.02 19.45 -29.19
N ASP A 196 21.25 20.67 -28.69
CA ASP A 196 20.21 21.61 -28.25
C ASP A 196 19.55 21.24 -26.90
N ALA A 197 20.33 20.71 -25.97
CA ALA A 197 19.86 20.30 -24.63
C ALA A 197 19.73 21.45 -23.62
N GLY A 198 19.54 22.68 -24.12
CA GLY A 198 19.55 23.90 -23.31
C GLY A 198 18.38 23.94 -22.33
N GLY A 199 18.65 24.32 -21.08
CA GLY A 199 17.63 24.41 -20.03
C GLY A 199 17.21 23.08 -19.41
N ILE A 200 17.54 21.94 -20.03
CA ILE A 200 17.24 20.62 -19.46
C ILE A 200 18.19 20.35 -18.28
N PRO A 201 17.66 19.97 -17.10
CA PRO A 201 18.51 19.67 -15.96
C PRO A 201 19.46 18.49 -16.22
N SER A 202 20.77 18.71 -16.05
CA SER A 202 21.78 17.65 -16.11
C SER A 202 21.74 16.78 -14.85
N ASP A 203 22.08 15.51 -15.00
CA ASP A 203 22.28 14.51 -13.94
C ASP A 203 21.06 14.32 -13.02
N GLN A 204 19.89 14.64 -13.57
CA GLN A 204 18.58 14.40 -12.98
C GLN A 204 17.87 13.29 -13.72
N LEU A 205 17.02 12.57 -12.99
CA LEU A 205 16.11 11.64 -13.60
C LEU A 205 14.90 12.40 -14.16
N LEU A 206 14.65 12.21 -15.45
CA LEU A 206 13.72 12.98 -16.25
C LEU A 206 12.67 12.06 -16.87
N LEU A 207 11.40 12.46 -16.77
CA LEU A 207 10.29 11.86 -17.51
C LEU A 207 9.88 12.80 -18.65
N VAL A 208 9.87 12.30 -19.88
CA VAL A 208 9.62 13.08 -21.09
C VAL A 208 8.16 12.90 -21.54
N ASP A 209 7.40 13.98 -21.61
CA ASP A 209 6.13 14.04 -22.35
C ASP A 209 6.43 14.36 -23.82
N THR A 210 6.50 13.31 -24.63
CA THR A 210 6.83 13.43 -26.05
C THR A 210 5.75 14.14 -26.86
N ALA A 211 4.49 14.05 -26.43
CA ALA A 211 3.37 14.67 -27.14
C ALA A 211 3.36 16.19 -26.94
N ARG A 212 3.85 16.66 -25.79
CA ARG A 212 3.86 18.08 -25.44
C ARG A 212 5.23 18.73 -25.47
N ALA A 213 6.27 17.96 -25.77
CA ALA A 213 7.65 18.42 -25.68
C ALA A 213 7.93 19.03 -24.29
N ARG A 214 7.67 18.28 -23.22
CA ARG A 214 7.98 18.73 -21.84
C ARG A 214 8.76 17.67 -21.09
N VAL A 215 9.57 18.12 -20.15
CA VAL A 215 10.29 17.26 -19.22
C VAL A 215 9.89 17.57 -17.81
N LEU A 216 9.56 16.51 -17.07
CA LEU A 216 9.37 16.52 -15.64
C LEU A 216 10.63 15.95 -14.95
N THR A 217 11.22 16.72 -14.05
CA THR A 217 12.18 16.19 -13.08
C THR A 217 11.41 15.37 -12.05
N VAL A 218 11.76 14.09 -11.90
CA VAL A 218 11.10 13.19 -10.93
C VAL A 218 11.87 13.09 -9.61
N ALA A 219 13.06 13.69 -9.53
CA ALA A 219 13.76 13.88 -8.27
C ALA A 219 13.01 14.88 -7.36
N PRO A 220 12.98 14.68 -6.03
CA PRO A 220 13.66 13.64 -5.26
C PRO A 220 12.82 12.36 -5.09
N PHE A 221 11.64 12.27 -5.70
CA PHE A 221 10.68 11.17 -5.52
C PHE A 221 11.18 9.84 -6.10
N LEU A 222 11.88 9.92 -7.24
CA LEU A 222 12.58 8.81 -7.88
C LEU A 222 13.98 9.30 -8.27
N CYS A 223 15.01 8.56 -7.85
CA CYS A 223 16.41 8.90 -8.19
C CYS A 223 17.16 7.67 -8.68
N LEU A 224 18.23 7.91 -9.44
CA LEU A 224 19.22 6.91 -9.83
C LEU A 224 20.50 7.20 -9.06
N LEU A 225 20.93 6.27 -8.20
CA LEU A 225 22.19 6.35 -7.46
C LEU A 225 23.02 5.13 -7.81
N ASP A 226 24.25 5.32 -8.28
CA ASP A 226 25.17 4.24 -8.65
C ASP A 226 24.54 3.14 -9.54
N ASP A 227 23.80 3.58 -10.56
CA ASP A 227 23.04 2.76 -11.52
C ASP A 227 21.81 2.01 -10.96
N ASP A 228 21.46 2.22 -9.68
CA ASP A 228 20.26 1.65 -9.07
C ASP A 228 19.17 2.71 -8.85
N PHE A 229 17.91 2.29 -9.01
CA PHE A 229 16.76 3.17 -8.78
C PHE A 229 16.28 3.09 -7.34
N TYR A 230 16.06 4.26 -6.75
CA TYR A 230 15.55 4.40 -5.40
C TYR A 230 14.25 5.19 -5.39
N TRP A 231 13.26 4.63 -4.69
CA TRP A 231 12.00 5.29 -4.43
C TRP A 231 12.12 6.08 -3.15
N LEU A 232 11.57 7.30 -3.15
CA LEU A 232 11.46 8.05 -1.92
C LEU A 232 10.57 7.28 -0.92
N ASP A 233 11.09 7.12 0.29
CA ASP A 233 10.48 6.44 1.43
C ASP A 233 10.77 7.23 2.70
N LEU A 234 10.08 8.35 2.85
CA LEU A 234 10.30 9.22 4.01
C LEU A 234 9.95 8.50 5.31
N PRO A 235 10.80 8.58 6.34
CA PRO A 235 10.47 8.11 7.69
C PRO A 235 9.16 8.72 8.20
N SER A 236 8.38 7.95 8.95
CA SER A 236 7.37 8.56 9.81
C SER A 236 8.08 9.43 10.84
N SER A 237 7.38 10.41 11.42
CA SER A 237 7.92 11.26 12.49
C SER A 237 8.50 10.46 13.68
N GLU A 238 8.05 9.21 13.84
CA GLU A 238 8.47 8.24 14.86
C GLU A 238 9.75 7.46 14.50
N ASP A 239 10.14 7.37 13.23
CA ASP A 239 11.28 6.54 12.75
C ASP A 239 12.40 7.43 12.16
N ARG A 240 12.89 8.41 12.93
CA ARG A 240 13.88 9.41 12.47
C ARG A 240 15.22 8.82 12.03
N THR A 241 15.50 7.57 12.38
CA THR A 241 16.75 6.86 12.03
C THR A 241 16.75 6.25 10.64
N ARG A 242 15.59 6.18 9.98
CA ARG A 242 15.48 5.56 8.66
C ARG A 242 15.84 6.53 7.55
N THR A 243 16.77 6.12 6.68
CA THR A 243 17.14 6.89 5.49
C THR A 243 15.99 6.99 4.49
N PRO A 244 15.80 8.14 3.81
CA PRO A 244 14.72 8.35 2.84
C PRO A 244 14.76 7.41 1.62
N TYR A 245 15.89 6.73 1.37
CA TYR A 245 16.08 5.86 0.20
C TYR A 245 16.46 4.43 0.59
N ARG A 246 16.12 3.99 1.80
CA ARG A 246 16.55 2.70 2.39
C ARG A 246 16.33 1.47 1.50
N SER A 247 15.29 1.48 0.68
CA SER A 247 14.97 0.38 -0.22
C SER A 247 15.09 0.87 -1.66
N PRO A 248 15.98 0.29 -2.49
CA PRO A 248 15.87 0.44 -3.93
C PRO A 248 14.52 -0.11 -4.41
N VAL A 249 14.21 0.01 -5.70
CA VAL A 249 13.09 -0.72 -6.33
C VAL A 249 13.04 -2.13 -5.72
N PRO A 250 11.95 -2.50 -5.01
CA PRO A 250 11.98 -3.56 -4.00
C PRO A 250 12.76 -4.76 -4.50
N GLY A 251 13.71 -5.31 -3.74
CA GLY A 251 14.52 -6.53 -4.01
C GLY A 251 15.87 -6.35 -4.75
N VAL A 252 16.34 -5.12 -4.89
CA VAL A 252 17.79 -4.86 -4.96
C VAL A 252 18.30 -4.71 -3.50
N PRO A 253 19.50 -5.19 -3.15
CA PRO A 253 20.04 -5.01 -1.80
C PRO A 253 20.22 -3.52 -1.46
N ALA A 254 19.89 -3.16 -0.22
CA ALA A 254 20.16 -1.82 0.30
C ALA A 254 21.68 -1.58 0.36
N ARG A 255 22.12 -0.36 0.06
CA ARG A 255 23.53 0.04 0.15
C ARG A 255 23.77 0.92 1.37
N ASP A 256 25.00 0.91 1.88
CA ASP A 256 25.40 1.67 3.07
C ASP A 256 25.59 3.18 2.78
N SER A 257 25.79 3.57 1.53
CA SER A 257 26.14 4.93 1.09
C SER A 257 24.94 5.79 0.64
N LEU A 258 23.77 5.60 1.23
CA LEU A 258 22.58 6.38 0.87
C LEU A 258 22.59 7.76 1.54
N PRO A 259 22.16 8.83 0.85
CA PRO A 259 22.05 10.14 1.47
C PRO A 259 21.09 10.09 2.67
N THR A 260 21.46 10.80 3.73
CA THR A 260 20.68 10.89 4.97
C THR A 260 19.42 11.76 4.81
N GLY A 261 19.42 12.67 3.84
CA GLY A 261 18.30 13.53 3.44
C GLY A 261 17.81 13.25 2.01
N LEU A 262 17.02 14.17 1.44
CA LEU A 262 16.57 14.03 0.06
C LEU A 262 17.73 14.19 -0.92
N TYR A 263 17.69 13.45 -2.03
CA TYR A 263 18.70 13.55 -3.06
C TYR A 263 18.79 14.98 -3.63
N ASP A 264 19.98 15.56 -3.55
CA ASP A 264 20.31 16.84 -4.18
C ASP A 264 21.05 16.58 -5.51
N PRO A 265 20.39 16.73 -6.66
CA PRO A 265 21.05 16.51 -7.94
C PRO A 265 22.16 17.52 -8.26
N ARG A 266 22.26 18.64 -7.53
CA ARG A 266 23.35 19.61 -7.69
C ARG A 266 24.57 19.28 -6.85
N GLY A 267 24.45 18.34 -5.91
CA GLY A 267 25.50 18.02 -4.94
C GLY A 267 25.82 19.17 -3.98
N ALA A 268 24.96 20.19 -3.86
CA ALA A 268 25.18 21.32 -2.96
C ALA A 268 24.97 20.93 -1.48
N ASN A 269 24.18 19.87 -1.24
CA ASN A 269 23.86 19.36 0.09
C ASN A 269 24.28 17.88 0.18
N PRO A 270 25.52 17.57 0.61
CA PRO A 270 26.01 16.19 0.67
C PRO A 270 25.21 15.32 1.65
N ASP A 271 24.67 15.92 2.71
CA ASP A 271 23.82 15.24 3.71
C ASP A 271 22.35 15.10 3.24
N GLY A 272 22.03 15.64 2.05
CA GLY A 272 20.71 15.67 1.45
C GLY A 272 19.87 16.89 1.84
N LEU A 273 18.87 17.21 1.00
CA LEU A 273 17.98 18.36 1.16
C LEU A 273 16.84 18.07 2.13
N PRO A 274 16.45 19.02 3.01
CA PRO A 274 15.19 18.97 3.73
C PRO A 274 13.99 19.05 2.78
N LEU A 275 12.95 18.24 3.02
CA LEU A 275 11.73 18.25 2.19
C LEU A 275 11.05 19.63 2.16
N ALA A 276 10.98 20.32 3.29
CA ALA A 276 10.37 21.65 3.36
C ALA A 276 11.12 22.66 2.49
N GLN A 277 12.45 22.60 2.47
CA GLN A 277 13.29 23.46 1.63
C GLN A 277 13.07 23.13 0.15
N TRP A 278 13.13 21.85 -0.22
CA TRP A 278 12.90 21.44 -1.61
C TRP A 278 11.51 21.85 -2.10
N LEU A 279 10.48 21.67 -1.26
CA LEU A 279 9.10 22.05 -1.60
C LEU A 279 8.92 23.56 -1.74
N GLY A 280 9.55 24.35 -0.87
CA GLY A 280 9.43 25.80 -0.81
C GLY A 280 10.21 26.57 -1.88
N ASP A 281 11.35 26.04 -2.33
CA ASP A 281 12.25 26.77 -3.24
C ASP A 281 12.03 26.41 -4.72
N ARG A 282 10.91 26.84 -5.28
CA ARG A 282 10.50 26.44 -6.63
C ARG A 282 11.43 26.98 -7.72
N ASP A 283 11.99 28.16 -7.52
CA ASP A 283 12.87 28.80 -8.50
C ASP A 283 14.25 28.13 -8.51
N ALA A 284 14.74 27.67 -7.36
CA ALA A 284 15.95 26.88 -7.36
C ALA A 284 15.73 25.55 -8.09
N TRP A 285 14.60 24.87 -7.90
CA TRP A 285 14.35 23.52 -8.44
C TRP A 285 13.34 23.53 -9.59
N PRO A 286 13.73 23.89 -10.83
CA PRO A 286 12.82 23.82 -11.97
C PRO A 286 12.35 22.37 -12.14
N ARG A 287 11.05 22.15 -11.92
CA ARG A 287 10.43 20.81 -11.94
C ARG A 287 9.86 20.48 -13.31
N TYR A 288 9.35 21.50 -14.00
CA TYR A 288 9.00 21.43 -15.42
C TYR A 288 9.99 22.24 -16.22
N THR A 289 10.47 21.65 -17.31
CA THR A 289 11.21 22.36 -18.35
C THR A 289 10.50 22.08 -19.67
N ASP A 290 10.07 23.15 -20.34
CA ASP A 290 9.60 23.01 -21.71
C ASP A 290 10.79 22.62 -22.58
N LEU A 291 10.63 21.53 -23.31
CA LEU A 291 11.64 21.12 -24.25
C LEU A 291 11.51 22.07 -25.45
N SER A 292 12.42 23.03 -25.54
CA SER A 292 12.75 23.70 -26.81
C SER A 292 13.33 22.72 -27.86
N LEU A 293 13.38 21.43 -27.53
CA LEU A 293 13.83 20.35 -28.37
C LEU A 293 13.08 20.37 -29.70
N ARG A 294 13.83 20.63 -30.75
CA ARG A 294 13.40 20.41 -32.13
C ARG A 294 12.82 18.98 -32.24
N PRO A 295 11.84 18.76 -33.13
CA PRO A 295 11.27 17.43 -33.37
C PRO A 295 12.31 16.30 -33.55
N SER A 296 13.49 16.63 -34.08
CA SER A 296 14.62 15.71 -34.21
C SER A 296 15.15 15.15 -32.90
N VAL A 297 15.21 15.96 -31.82
CA VAL A 297 15.72 15.50 -30.52
C VAL A 297 14.67 14.65 -29.81
N ILE A 298 13.38 15.01 -29.91
CA ILE A 298 12.28 14.15 -29.43
C ILE A 298 12.33 12.80 -30.16
N ALA A 299 12.54 12.81 -31.48
CA ALA A 299 12.71 11.58 -32.26
C ALA A 299 13.93 10.77 -31.80
N GLN A 300 15.07 11.40 -31.48
CA GLN A 300 16.24 10.72 -30.92
C GLN A 300 15.96 10.12 -29.54
N VAL A 301 15.29 10.85 -28.65
CA VAL A 301 14.88 10.34 -27.33
C VAL A 301 13.95 9.15 -27.50
N ILE A 302 12.93 9.24 -28.37
CA ILE A 302 12.02 8.13 -28.67
C ILE A 302 12.79 6.94 -29.26
N ALA A 303 13.65 7.17 -30.27
CA ALA A 303 14.41 6.11 -30.93
C ALA A 303 15.37 5.40 -29.96
N SER A 304 16.07 6.15 -29.10
CA SER A 304 16.93 5.59 -28.04
C SER A 304 16.16 4.83 -26.96
N SER A 305 14.86 5.13 -26.83
CA SER A 305 13.95 4.57 -25.85
C SER A 305 13.14 3.39 -26.38
N GLN A 306 13.10 3.21 -27.69
CA GLN A 306 12.65 1.97 -28.30
C GLN A 306 13.80 0.97 -28.12
N ALA A 307 13.49 -0.21 -27.59
CA ALA A 307 14.51 -1.25 -27.48
C ALA A 307 15.12 -1.43 -28.87
N THR A 308 16.43 -1.21 -29.00
CA THR A 308 17.19 -1.84 -30.09
C THR A 308 16.75 -3.28 -30.00
N ARG A 309 15.93 -3.76 -30.96
CA ARG A 309 15.55 -5.17 -31.00
C ARG A 309 16.85 -5.89 -30.79
N LEU A 310 17.00 -6.55 -29.64
CA LEU A 310 18.09 -7.47 -29.46
C LEU A 310 17.86 -8.43 -30.62
N ASP A 311 18.68 -8.30 -31.65
CA ASP A 311 18.90 -9.36 -32.62
C ASP A 311 19.48 -10.48 -31.75
N VAL A 312 18.57 -11.18 -31.06
CA VAL A 312 18.79 -12.50 -30.54
C VAL A 312 19.09 -13.25 -31.81
N GLY A 313 20.39 -13.31 -32.13
CA GLY A 313 20.87 -13.88 -33.37
C GLY A 313 20.08 -15.15 -33.57
N ALA A 314 19.41 -15.25 -34.72
CA ALA A 314 18.82 -16.49 -35.15
C ALA A 314 19.99 -17.48 -35.16
N SER A 315 20.19 -18.16 -34.03
CA SER A 315 21.13 -19.25 -33.89
C SER A 315 20.67 -20.21 -34.95
N SER A 316 21.46 -20.33 -36.01
CA SER A 316 21.23 -21.29 -37.08
C SER A 316 20.84 -22.61 -36.43
N PRO A 317 19.78 -23.27 -36.90
CA PRO A 317 19.41 -24.56 -36.35
C PRO A 317 20.66 -25.43 -36.41
N ALA A 318 21.10 -25.91 -35.25
CA ALA A 318 22.17 -26.89 -35.18
C ALA A 318 21.82 -28.03 -36.14
N PRO A 319 22.79 -28.56 -36.91
CA PRO A 319 22.51 -29.63 -37.85
C PRO A 319 21.85 -30.79 -37.09
N VAL A 320 20.73 -31.25 -37.63
CA VAL A 320 19.97 -32.39 -37.13
C VAL A 320 20.91 -33.58 -37.02
N ALA A 321 21.32 -33.91 -35.80
CA ALA A 321 21.99 -35.17 -35.53
C ALA A 321 20.97 -36.29 -35.78
N SER A 322 21.28 -37.15 -36.74
CA SER A 322 20.48 -38.32 -37.09
C SER A 322 20.32 -39.23 -35.87
N ILE A 323 19.08 -39.42 -35.43
CA ILE A 323 18.72 -40.36 -34.37
C ILE A 323 18.71 -41.77 -34.97
N HIS A 324 19.61 -42.64 -34.50
CA HIS A 324 19.51 -44.09 -34.69
C HIS A 324 18.37 -44.66 -33.81
N PRO A 325 17.62 -45.67 -34.28
CA PRO A 325 16.58 -46.30 -33.48
C PRO A 325 17.21 -47.28 -32.49
N VAL A 326 16.94 -47.10 -31.20
CA VAL A 326 17.29 -48.08 -30.16
C VAL A 326 16.03 -48.49 -29.39
N SER A 327 15.62 -49.72 -29.70
CA SER A 327 15.06 -50.79 -28.87
C SER A 327 13.97 -50.53 -27.81
N ALA A 328 12.94 -51.37 -27.92
CA ALA A 328 11.75 -51.47 -27.08
C ALA A 328 12.01 -51.75 -25.58
N PRO A 329 11.08 -51.36 -24.69
CA PRO A 329 11.15 -51.68 -23.26
C PRO A 329 10.65 -53.10 -22.96
N PRO A 330 11.13 -53.76 -21.89
CA PRO A 330 10.62 -55.06 -21.46
C PRO A 330 9.33 -54.92 -20.62
N PRO A 331 8.53 -56.01 -20.47
CA PRO A 331 7.23 -55.95 -19.82
C PRO A 331 7.34 -56.06 -18.28
N VAL A 332 6.51 -55.29 -17.59
CA VAL A 332 6.33 -55.35 -16.13
C VAL A 332 5.25 -56.38 -15.80
N ALA A 333 5.60 -57.39 -15.00
CA ALA A 333 4.70 -58.41 -14.49
C ALA A 333 3.99 -57.98 -13.19
N ALA A 334 2.75 -58.45 -13.05
CA ALA A 334 1.80 -58.17 -11.99
C ALA A 334 2.08 -58.92 -10.65
N PRO A 335 1.38 -58.59 -9.54
CA PRO A 335 1.79 -58.92 -8.18
C PRO A 335 1.30 -60.30 -7.70
N ARG A 336 2.05 -60.92 -6.79
CA ARG A 336 1.64 -62.13 -6.06
C ARG A 336 1.45 -61.84 -4.57
N SER A 337 0.28 -62.25 -4.10
CA SER A 337 -0.16 -62.37 -2.72
C SER A 337 0.59 -63.50 -1.99
N ALA A 338 0.77 -63.36 -0.68
CA ALA A 338 1.01 -64.49 0.21
C ALA A 338 0.38 -64.23 1.59
N ARG A 339 -0.29 -65.27 2.07
CA ARG A 339 -1.11 -65.36 3.29
C ARG A 339 -0.27 -65.68 4.54
N ARG A 340 -0.90 -65.41 5.69
CA ARG A 340 -0.54 -65.73 7.10
C ARG A 340 -0.16 -67.20 7.35
N PRO A 341 0.47 -67.51 8.52
CA PRO A 341 -0.27 -67.96 9.72
C PRO A 341 0.23 -67.26 11.02
N LEU A 342 -0.56 -66.94 12.06
CA LEU A 342 -1.28 -67.73 13.09
C LEU A 342 -0.40 -68.50 14.10
N ALA A 343 -0.25 -67.93 15.32
CA ALA A 343 0.00 -68.56 16.64
C ALA A 343 -0.31 -67.45 17.68
N LEU A 344 -1.37 -67.44 18.50
CA LEU A 344 -1.86 -68.31 19.58
C LEU A 344 -0.95 -68.39 20.83
N GLY A 345 -1.49 -67.88 21.95
CA GLY A 345 -1.05 -68.06 23.34
C GLY A 345 -0.68 -66.73 24.01
N LEU A 346 -1.05 -66.42 25.26
CA LEU A 346 -1.90 -67.04 26.25
C LEU A 346 -2.21 -65.96 27.32
N VAL A 347 -3.27 -66.19 28.08
CA VAL A 347 -3.88 -65.36 29.13
C VAL A 347 -2.97 -65.19 30.37
N VAL A 348 -2.91 -63.99 30.95
CA VAL A 348 -2.79 -63.78 32.41
C VAL A 348 -3.60 -62.55 32.86
N THR A 349 -4.41 -62.79 33.88
CA THR A 349 -5.33 -61.92 34.63
C THR A 349 -4.61 -61.23 35.80
N ALA A 350 -4.90 -59.95 36.09
CA ALA A 350 -4.94 -59.30 37.43
C ALA A 350 -5.14 -57.77 37.23
N ALA A 351 -6.28 -57.14 37.55
CA ALA A 351 -6.87 -56.84 38.85
C ALA A 351 -6.12 -55.77 39.68
N LEU A 352 -6.74 -54.57 39.75
CA LEU A 352 -6.82 -53.59 40.85
C LEU A 352 -5.53 -53.03 41.50
N VAL A 353 -5.30 -51.72 41.30
CA VAL A 353 -5.12 -50.76 42.42
C VAL A 353 -5.78 -49.41 42.04
N PHE A 354 -6.83 -49.08 42.78
CA PHE A 354 -7.39 -47.74 42.95
C PHE A 354 -6.38 -46.90 43.76
N GLY A 355 -6.04 -45.69 43.31
CA GLY A 355 -5.14 -44.80 44.06
C GLY A 355 -5.17 -43.37 43.51
N GLY A 356 -5.90 -42.49 44.20
CA GLY A 356 -6.26 -41.14 43.80
C GLY A 356 -5.14 -40.20 43.35
N ALA A 357 -5.46 -39.44 42.30
CA ALA A 357 -5.12 -38.02 42.17
C ALA A 357 -6.21 -37.35 41.31
N LEU A 358 -7.35 -37.02 41.93
CA LEU A 358 -8.29 -36.06 41.36
C LEU A 358 -7.61 -34.70 41.34
N ALA A 359 -6.91 -34.40 40.24
CA ALA A 359 -6.57 -33.03 39.90
C ALA A 359 -7.88 -32.31 39.60
N PHE A 360 -8.41 -31.60 40.60
CA PHE A 360 -9.41 -30.57 40.40
C PHE A 360 -8.81 -29.55 39.42
N THR A 361 -9.12 -29.67 38.14
CA THR A 361 -9.13 -28.53 37.23
C THR A 361 -10.23 -27.62 37.74
N ALA A 362 -9.87 -26.76 38.69
CA ALA A 362 -10.68 -25.61 39.06
C ALA A 362 -10.82 -24.76 37.78
N VAL A 363 -11.89 -25.03 37.04
CA VAL A 363 -12.46 -24.09 36.09
C VAL A 363 -12.81 -22.89 36.95
N ARG A 364 -11.87 -21.95 37.06
CA ARG A 364 -12.15 -20.59 37.54
C ARG A 364 -13.22 -20.08 36.58
N SER A 365 -14.47 -20.19 37.00
CA SER A 365 -15.55 -19.34 36.53
C SER A 365 -15.01 -17.92 36.65
N ARG A 366 -14.47 -17.38 35.55
CA ARG A 366 -14.13 -15.97 35.46
C ARG A 366 -15.47 -15.27 35.53
N SER A 367 -15.86 -14.87 36.74
CA SER A 367 -16.96 -13.96 36.97
C SER A 367 -16.79 -12.82 35.99
N THR A 368 -17.70 -12.72 35.03
CA THR A 368 -17.70 -11.67 34.02
C THR A 368 -17.58 -10.34 34.78
N PRO A 369 -16.53 -9.53 34.56
CA PRO A 369 -16.35 -8.31 35.32
C PRO A 369 -17.63 -7.47 35.22
N ALA A 370 -18.10 -7.00 36.37
CA ALA A 370 -19.35 -6.26 36.48
C ALA A 370 -19.27 -5.01 35.59
N VAL A 371 -20.39 -4.69 34.96
CA VAL A 371 -20.55 -3.47 34.15
C VAL A 371 -20.96 -2.35 35.10
N GLU A 372 -20.18 -1.28 35.14
CA GLU A 372 -20.36 -0.18 36.10
C GLU A 372 -20.90 1.10 35.41
N PRO A 373 -21.66 1.94 36.12
CA PRO A 373 -21.93 3.32 35.70
C PRO A 373 -20.64 4.10 35.48
N LEU A 374 -20.66 5.12 34.60
CA LEU A 374 -19.51 6.00 34.39
C LEU A 374 -19.11 6.67 35.70
N SER A 375 -17.83 6.56 36.08
CA SER A 375 -17.31 7.33 37.21
C SER A 375 -17.32 8.82 36.85
N PRO A 376 -17.45 9.74 37.83
CA PRO A 376 -17.50 11.19 37.54
C PRO A 376 -16.29 11.69 36.72
N ARG A 377 -15.09 11.15 36.97
CA ARG A 377 -13.87 11.49 36.23
C ARG A 377 -13.95 11.01 34.77
N LEU A 378 -14.41 9.79 34.55
CA LEU A 378 -14.53 9.22 33.21
C LEU A 378 -15.63 9.91 32.41
N ASP A 379 -16.77 10.19 33.04
CA ASP A 379 -17.89 10.94 32.46
C ASP A 379 -17.45 12.33 31.99
N ALA A 380 -16.79 13.11 32.85
CA ALA A 380 -16.27 14.44 32.46
C ALA A 380 -15.28 14.37 31.29
N TRP A 381 -14.39 13.36 31.27
CA TRP A 381 -13.46 13.17 30.17
C TRP A 381 -14.18 12.85 28.85
N LEU A 382 -15.18 11.96 28.90
CA LEU A 382 -15.96 11.55 27.74
C LEU A 382 -16.83 12.69 27.19
N GLN A 383 -17.42 13.51 28.07
CA GLN A 383 -18.17 14.69 27.66
C GLN A 383 -17.28 15.72 26.96
N ASN A 384 -16.04 15.91 27.43
CA ASN A 384 -15.07 16.76 26.75
C ASN A 384 -14.71 16.24 25.35
N TRP A 385 -14.43 14.93 25.23
CA TRP A 385 -14.21 14.28 23.93
C TRP A 385 -15.41 14.46 23.00
N TYR A 386 -16.62 14.18 23.48
CA TYR A 386 -17.85 14.30 22.70
C TYR A 386 -18.11 15.74 22.25
N GLY A 387 -17.84 16.73 23.11
CA GLY A 387 -17.88 18.14 22.75
C GLY A 387 -16.94 18.47 21.58
N HIS A 388 -15.75 17.89 21.54
CA HIS A 388 -14.82 18.07 20.42
C HIS A 388 -15.27 17.34 19.15
N VAL A 389 -15.93 16.19 19.27
CA VAL A 389 -16.56 15.50 18.14
C VAL A 389 -17.67 16.37 17.53
N LEU A 390 -18.55 16.95 18.34
CA LEU A 390 -19.58 17.86 17.85
C LEU A 390 -19.01 19.15 17.27
N ALA A 391 -17.92 19.67 17.84
CA ALA A 391 -17.23 20.85 17.33
C ALA A 391 -16.63 20.64 15.92
N GLN A 392 -16.53 19.39 15.43
CA GLN A 392 -16.16 19.12 14.04
C GLN A 392 -17.16 19.68 13.02
N GLN A 393 -18.35 20.13 13.46
CA GLN A 393 -19.30 20.86 12.63
C GLN A 393 -18.85 22.28 12.25
N SER A 394 -17.89 22.84 12.98
CA SER A 394 -17.41 24.21 12.74
C SER A 394 -16.30 24.27 11.69
N GLU A 395 -16.15 25.43 11.03
CA GLU A 395 -15.04 25.69 10.09
C GLU A 395 -13.66 25.62 10.76
N HIS A 396 -13.59 25.88 12.07
CA HIS A 396 -12.37 25.91 12.87
C HIS A 396 -12.36 24.81 13.93
N ALA A 397 -12.72 23.59 13.51
CA ALA A 397 -12.81 22.44 14.40
C ALA A 397 -11.48 22.15 15.11
N PRO A 398 -11.49 21.92 16.44
CA PRO A 398 -10.29 21.51 17.15
C PRO A 398 -9.85 20.11 16.72
N PHE A 399 -8.55 19.85 16.65
CA PHE A 399 -8.06 18.50 16.35
C PHE A 399 -8.40 17.52 17.48
N LEU A 400 -8.86 16.32 17.11
CA LEU A 400 -9.19 15.27 18.07
C LEU A 400 -7.95 14.53 18.60
N ASN A 401 -6.78 14.78 18.04
CA ASN A 401 -5.54 14.02 18.29
C ASN A 401 -5.16 13.90 19.78
N SER A 402 -5.54 14.88 20.60
CA SER A 402 -5.28 14.84 22.04
C SER A 402 -5.94 13.64 22.73
N PHE A 403 -7.13 13.23 22.27
CA PHE A 403 -7.91 12.12 22.82
C PHE A 403 -7.47 10.74 22.33
N TYR A 404 -6.69 10.65 21.25
CA TYR A 404 -6.36 9.38 20.61
C TYR A 404 -4.91 8.97 20.84
N ALA A 405 -4.69 7.66 20.96
CA ALA A 405 -3.36 7.08 20.90
C ALA A 405 -2.73 7.31 19.51
N PRO A 406 -1.38 7.40 19.40
CA PRO A 406 -0.71 7.56 18.11
C PRO A 406 -1.07 6.46 17.11
N SER A 407 -1.20 5.22 17.62
CA SER A 407 -1.74 4.07 16.91
C SER A 407 -3.12 3.74 17.47
N VAL A 408 -4.17 4.11 16.73
CA VAL A 408 -5.58 3.85 17.07
C VAL A 408 -6.16 2.84 16.08
N ARG A 409 -7.15 2.06 16.49
CA ARG A 409 -8.01 1.31 15.57
C ARG A 409 -9.41 1.91 15.58
N PHE A 410 -9.70 2.72 14.57
CA PHE A 410 -11.01 3.35 14.40
C PHE A 410 -11.81 2.59 13.34
N VAL A 411 -13.03 2.17 13.65
CA VAL A 411 -13.93 1.50 12.71
C VAL A 411 -15.14 2.40 12.49
N GLY A 412 -15.03 3.25 11.46
CA GLY A 412 -16.11 4.13 11.03
C GLY A 412 -17.10 3.41 10.11
N SER A 413 -18.05 4.16 9.55
CA SER A 413 -19.00 3.61 8.57
C SER A 413 -18.32 3.15 7.29
N ARG A 414 -17.25 3.82 6.85
CA ARG A 414 -16.59 3.52 5.57
C ARG A 414 -15.44 2.53 5.66
N GLU A 415 -14.57 2.69 6.65
CA GLU A 415 -13.26 2.01 6.67
C GLU A 415 -12.72 1.82 8.09
N THR A 416 -11.73 0.92 8.22
CA THR A 416 -10.89 0.84 9.42
C THR A 416 -9.69 1.76 9.27
N LEU A 417 -9.61 2.80 10.09
CA LEU A 417 -8.58 3.83 10.06
C LEU A 417 -7.59 3.67 11.22
N ARG A 418 -6.34 4.14 11.01
CA ARG A 418 -5.24 3.98 11.99
C ARG A 418 -4.56 5.26 12.48
N ASN A 419 -5.03 6.43 12.05
CA ASN A 419 -4.41 7.72 12.38
C ASN A 419 -5.45 8.69 12.95
N ALA A 420 -5.12 9.36 14.05
CA ALA A 420 -5.95 10.36 14.71
C ALA A 420 -6.31 11.58 13.84
N ASP A 421 -5.39 12.07 12.98
CA ASP A 421 -5.64 13.20 12.07
C ASP A 421 -6.83 12.90 11.14
N TRP A 422 -6.90 11.65 10.70
CA TRP A 422 -7.98 11.17 9.83
C TRP A 422 -9.32 11.05 10.55
N ILE A 423 -9.31 10.81 11.86
CA ILE A 423 -10.53 10.71 12.67
C ILE A 423 -11.24 12.06 12.76
N SER A 424 -10.50 13.16 12.93
CA SER A 424 -11.06 14.52 12.81
C SER A 424 -11.74 14.75 11.48
N ASN A 425 -11.06 14.42 10.37
CA ASN A 425 -11.64 14.58 9.04
C ASN A 425 -12.86 13.65 8.81
N TYR A 426 -12.84 12.44 9.36
CA TYR A 426 -13.99 11.52 9.32
C TYR A 426 -15.21 12.17 9.98
N TRP A 427 -15.06 12.66 11.20
CA TRP A 427 -16.17 13.29 11.94
C TRP A 427 -16.64 14.57 11.27
N HIS A 428 -15.73 15.42 10.77
CA HIS A 428 -16.09 16.61 9.98
C HIS A 428 -16.90 16.23 8.73
N THR A 429 -16.42 15.25 7.95
CA THR A 429 -17.11 14.75 6.75
C THR A 429 -18.43 14.07 7.06
N LEU A 430 -18.57 13.46 8.24
CA LEU A 430 -19.82 12.87 8.66
C LEU A 430 -20.83 13.96 9.04
N LEU A 431 -20.42 14.95 9.81
CA LEU A 431 -21.33 15.91 10.43
C LEU A 431 -21.67 17.11 9.52
N VAL A 432 -20.74 17.65 8.72
CA VAL A 432 -20.99 18.88 7.92
C VAL A 432 -21.62 18.57 6.56
N PRO A 433 -20.96 17.90 5.60
CA PRO A 433 -21.46 17.82 4.23
C PRO A 433 -22.65 16.87 4.07
N VAL A 434 -22.83 15.94 5.01
CA VAL A 434 -23.86 14.89 4.95
C VAL A 434 -25.08 15.24 5.80
N GLY A 435 -24.95 16.22 6.71
CA GLY A 435 -26.00 16.53 7.68
C GLY A 435 -26.28 15.38 8.65
N SER A 436 -25.27 14.58 8.97
CA SER A 436 -25.43 13.47 9.92
C SER A 436 -25.52 14.00 11.36
N SER A 437 -26.13 13.22 12.24
CA SER A 437 -26.14 13.47 13.68
C SER A 437 -25.55 12.29 14.46
N PHE A 438 -24.97 12.60 15.62
CA PHE A 438 -24.47 11.62 16.57
C PHE A 438 -24.85 12.10 17.97
N VAL A 439 -25.62 11.29 18.70
CA VAL A 439 -26.16 11.62 20.02
C VAL A 439 -25.81 10.50 20.99
N VAL A 440 -25.36 10.87 22.20
CA VAL A 440 -25.04 9.93 23.29
C VAL A 440 -26.03 10.09 24.43
N ASP A 441 -26.59 8.98 24.90
CA ASP A 441 -27.30 8.87 26.16
C ASP A 441 -26.32 8.47 27.28
N TRP A 442 -25.93 9.47 28.07
CA TRP A 442 -24.99 9.31 29.17
C TRP A 442 -25.56 8.48 30.33
N SER A 443 -26.88 8.47 30.52
CA SER A 443 -27.53 7.78 31.64
C SER A 443 -27.52 6.25 31.48
N GLU A 444 -27.48 5.77 30.24
CA GLU A 444 -27.36 4.35 29.89
C GLU A 444 -25.92 3.92 29.56
N SER A 445 -24.99 4.87 29.54
CA SER A 445 -23.58 4.59 29.24
C SER A 445 -22.89 3.90 30.43
N ARG A 446 -22.03 2.94 30.12
CA ARG A 446 -21.38 2.07 31.12
C ARG A 446 -19.93 1.83 30.77
N TRP A 447 -19.14 1.35 31.73
CA TRP A 447 -17.76 0.92 31.48
C TRP A 447 -17.39 -0.31 32.30
N ARG A 448 -16.27 -0.94 31.94
CA ARG A 448 -15.63 -2.00 32.73
C ARG A 448 -14.14 -2.11 32.38
N HIS A 449 -13.38 -2.76 33.26
CA HIS A 449 -12.04 -3.23 32.94
C HIS A 449 -12.08 -4.44 32.00
N GLU A 450 -11.24 -4.41 30.98
CA GLU A 450 -11.00 -5.48 30.02
C GLU A 450 -9.50 -5.80 30.05
N ALA A 451 -9.15 -7.00 30.53
CA ALA A 451 -7.76 -7.44 30.54
C ALA A 451 -7.19 -7.43 29.12
N LEU A 452 -5.89 -7.11 29.01
CA LEU A 452 -5.19 -7.16 27.73
C LEU A 452 -5.08 -8.60 27.26
N ASP A 453 -5.86 -8.93 26.25
CA ASP A 453 -5.90 -10.25 25.62
C ASP A 453 -5.01 -10.21 24.36
N PRO A 454 -3.92 -11.00 24.29
CA PRO A 454 -3.04 -11.03 23.12
C PRO A 454 -3.76 -11.55 21.86
N ASP A 455 -4.75 -12.42 22.04
CA ASP A 455 -5.45 -13.10 20.97
C ASP A 455 -6.66 -12.31 20.47
N MET A 456 -7.15 -11.33 21.25
CA MET A 456 -8.27 -10.51 20.84
C MET A 456 -7.86 -9.50 19.74
N PRO A 457 -8.34 -9.62 18.49
CA PRO A 457 -7.91 -8.74 17.40
C PRO A 457 -8.29 -7.28 17.60
N GLY A 458 -9.38 -7.03 18.36
CA GLY A 458 -9.86 -5.68 18.70
C GLY A 458 -8.94 -4.90 19.64
N GLN A 459 -7.98 -5.56 20.29
CA GLN A 459 -7.08 -4.93 21.25
C GLN A 459 -5.65 -4.68 20.74
N VAL A 460 -5.33 -5.05 19.49
CA VAL A 460 -3.98 -4.89 18.93
C VAL A 460 -3.46 -3.46 19.08
N ALA A 461 -4.28 -2.46 18.72
CA ALA A 461 -3.90 -1.05 18.86
C ALA A 461 -3.71 -0.65 20.33
N CYS A 462 -4.54 -1.18 21.23
CA CYS A 462 -4.46 -0.90 22.66
C CYS A 462 -3.20 -1.48 23.32
N ARG A 463 -2.67 -2.61 22.85
CA ARG A 463 -1.43 -3.20 23.36
C ARG A 463 -0.19 -2.37 23.01
N MET A 464 -0.23 -1.65 21.89
CA MET A 464 0.91 -0.93 21.34
C MET A 464 1.01 0.53 21.83
N VAL A 465 0.16 0.96 22.76
CA VAL A 465 0.16 2.35 23.25
C VAL A 465 1.40 2.61 24.15
N PRO A 466 2.35 3.46 23.73
CA PRO A 466 3.56 3.70 24.51
C PRO A 466 3.26 4.34 25.86
N GLY A 467 3.89 3.83 26.93
CA GLY A 467 3.72 4.36 28.29
C GLY A 467 2.35 4.07 28.92
N ALA A 468 1.54 3.21 28.31
CA ALA A 468 0.26 2.79 28.88
C ALA A 468 0.42 1.73 29.96
N SER A 469 -0.27 1.90 31.09
CA SER A 469 -0.30 0.94 32.20
C SER A 469 -1.68 0.30 32.38
N GLY A 470 -1.73 -0.83 33.08
CA GLY A 470 -2.99 -1.49 33.49
C GLY A 470 -3.84 -2.04 32.35
N ASP A 471 -5.07 -2.40 32.71
CA ASP A 471 -6.09 -2.95 31.81
C ASP A 471 -6.65 -1.90 30.83
N VAL A 472 -7.37 -2.38 29.81
CA VAL A 472 -8.17 -1.52 28.94
C VAL A 472 -9.45 -1.11 29.68
N LEU A 473 -9.81 0.16 29.61
CA LEU A 473 -11.16 0.59 30.00
C LEU A 473 -12.07 0.48 28.80
N LEU A 474 -12.97 -0.51 28.78
CA LEU A 474 -14.00 -0.64 27.77
C LEU A 474 -15.20 0.20 28.17
N VAL A 475 -15.41 1.29 27.45
CA VAL A 475 -16.58 2.16 27.57
C VAL A 475 -17.60 1.79 26.51
N ARG A 476 -18.84 1.65 26.94
CA ARG A 476 -20.03 1.39 26.11
C ARG A 476 -20.95 2.60 26.23
N LEU A 477 -20.91 3.48 25.24
CA LEU A 477 -21.79 4.63 25.15
C LEU A 477 -23.10 4.22 24.48
N ARG A 478 -24.25 4.42 25.13
CA ARG A 478 -25.53 4.30 24.43
C ARG A 478 -25.65 5.46 23.47
N ALA A 479 -25.74 5.20 22.17
CA ALA A 479 -25.68 6.23 21.15
C ALA A 479 -26.64 5.98 19.99
N THR A 480 -27.03 7.07 19.34
CA THR A 480 -27.77 7.09 18.08
C THR A 480 -26.97 7.87 17.04
N GLY A 481 -26.67 7.24 15.91
CA GLY A 481 -26.09 7.90 14.75
C GLY A 481 -27.08 7.92 13.59
N ILE A 482 -27.35 9.10 13.02
CA ILE A 482 -28.16 9.25 11.81
C ILE A 482 -27.26 9.77 10.71
N GLU A 483 -27.17 9.06 9.60
CA GLU A 483 -26.37 9.39 8.43
C GLU A 483 -27.27 9.30 7.20
N PRO A 484 -27.89 10.42 6.79
CA PRO A 484 -28.68 10.46 5.56
C PRO A 484 -27.79 10.00 4.41
N HIS A 485 -28.24 9.04 3.62
CA HIS A 485 -27.47 8.44 2.52
C HIS A 485 -26.36 7.46 2.96
N ARG A 486 -26.46 6.83 4.14
CA ARG A 486 -25.50 5.76 4.51
C ARG A 486 -25.53 4.64 3.46
N ALA A 487 -26.72 4.25 3.01
CA ALA A 487 -26.90 3.14 2.08
C ALA A 487 -26.17 3.30 0.74
N THR A 488 -26.07 4.53 0.22
CA THR A 488 -25.35 4.79 -1.03
C THR A 488 -23.84 4.84 -0.84
N ARG A 489 -23.36 5.13 0.37
CA ARG A 489 -21.94 5.31 0.68
C ARG A 489 -21.29 4.07 1.28
N THR A 490 -22.07 3.27 2.00
CA THR A 490 -21.64 2.05 2.70
C THR A 490 -22.67 0.95 2.44
N PRO A 491 -22.57 0.22 1.31
CA PRO A 491 -23.53 -0.82 0.96
C PRO A 491 -23.65 -1.92 2.04
N ASP A 492 -22.59 -2.16 2.81
CA ASP A 492 -22.55 -3.14 3.90
C ASP A 492 -23.30 -2.68 5.17
N LEU A 493 -23.70 -1.41 5.24
CA LEU A 493 -24.52 -0.87 6.32
C LEU A 493 -25.66 -0.03 5.72
N PRO A 494 -26.68 -0.67 5.13
CA PRO A 494 -27.67 0.00 4.28
C PRO A 494 -28.74 0.80 5.06
N CYS A 495 -28.43 1.24 6.28
CA CYS A 495 -29.38 1.85 7.20
C CYS A 495 -28.96 3.27 7.53
N ASP A 496 -29.87 4.23 7.39
CA ASP A 496 -29.53 5.62 7.71
C ASP A 496 -29.42 5.87 9.23
N ARG A 497 -29.95 4.96 10.05
CA ARG A 497 -29.89 5.04 11.52
C ARG A 497 -29.12 3.84 12.10
N LEU A 498 -28.25 4.12 13.06
CA LEU A 498 -27.66 3.15 13.97
C LEU A 498 -28.04 3.52 15.40
N ASP A 499 -28.53 2.55 16.16
CA ASP A 499 -28.97 2.72 17.55
C ASP A 499 -28.42 1.57 18.40
N GLY A 500 -27.79 1.88 19.53
CA GLY A 500 -27.24 0.89 20.44
C GLY A 500 -25.93 1.35 21.05
N PHE A 501 -24.96 0.44 21.20
CA PHE A 501 -23.70 0.77 21.89
C PHE A 501 -22.58 1.16 20.93
N TYR A 502 -22.04 2.36 21.17
CA TYR A 502 -20.76 2.82 20.64
C TYR A 502 -19.65 2.46 21.63
N LEU A 503 -18.56 1.90 21.13
CA LEU A 503 -17.49 1.32 21.94
C LEU A 503 -16.24 2.20 21.87
N LEU A 504 -15.74 2.60 23.03
CA LEU A 504 -14.41 3.20 23.18
C LEU A 504 -13.57 2.30 24.07
N ARG A 505 -12.35 2.00 23.66
CA ARG A 505 -11.33 1.38 24.52
C ARG A 505 -10.27 2.40 24.84
N LEU A 506 -10.06 2.62 26.13
CA LEU A 506 -9.13 3.61 26.64
C LEU A 506 -7.94 2.93 27.31
N ARG A 507 -6.78 3.60 27.26
CA ARG A 507 -5.60 3.29 28.07
C ARG A 507 -5.21 4.52 28.88
N GLU A 508 -4.73 4.32 30.10
CA GLU A 508 -4.08 5.37 30.89
C GLU A 508 -2.59 5.41 30.57
N VAL A 509 -2.10 6.56 30.11
CA VAL A 509 -0.71 6.79 29.72
C VAL A 509 -0.06 7.75 30.71
N THR A 510 1.09 7.37 31.26
CA THR A 510 1.82 8.18 32.23
C THR A 510 2.14 9.58 31.67
N GLY A 511 1.77 10.62 32.42
CA GLY A 511 1.99 12.02 32.03
C GLY A 511 1.02 12.57 30.96
N ARG A 512 0.19 11.73 30.35
CA ARG A 512 -0.80 12.14 29.32
C ARG A 512 -2.26 11.92 29.74
N GLY A 513 -2.52 10.94 30.61
CA GLY A 513 -3.88 10.57 31.03
C GLY A 513 -4.54 9.57 30.08
N LEU A 514 -5.87 9.63 29.97
CA LEU A 514 -6.65 8.70 29.16
C LEU A 514 -6.51 9.00 27.66
N VAL A 515 -6.33 7.94 26.86
CA VAL A 515 -6.33 7.99 25.39
C VAL A 515 -7.15 6.84 24.79
N ILE A 516 -7.85 7.09 23.69
CA ILE A 516 -8.59 6.10 22.91
C ILE A 516 -7.62 5.33 22.02
N CYS A 517 -7.60 4.01 22.18
CA CYS A 517 -6.83 3.10 21.33
C CYS A 517 -7.71 2.32 20.36
N HIS A 518 -9.02 2.20 20.62
CA HIS A 518 -9.97 1.60 19.70
C HIS A 518 -11.35 2.23 19.82
N GLU A 519 -11.99 2.43 18.68
CA GLU A 519 -13.32 3.04 18.57
C GLU A 519 -14.14 2.35 17.49
N SER A 520 -15.36 1.93 17.80
CA SER A 520 -16.26 1.27 16.85
C SER A 520 -17.71 1.28 17.33
N TRP A 521 -18.66 0.96 16.45
CA TRP A 521 -19.96 0.46 16.90
C TRP A 521 -19.84 -0.97 17.42
N ALA A 522 -20.63 -1.35 18.43
CA ALA A 522 -20.81 -2.73 18.83
C ALA A 522 -21.53 -3.50 17.71
N ILE A 523 -21.09 -4.71 17.39
CA ILE A 523 -21.76 -5.50 16.34
C ILE A 523 -23.11 -6.00 16.85
N ALA A 524 -23.15 -6.78 17.94
CA ALA A 524 -24.39 -7.36 18.46
C ALA A 524 -25.34 -6.29 19.00
N ASP A 525 -24.86 -5.50 19.95
CA ASP A 525 -25.70 -4.56 20.71
C ASP A 525 -25.70 -3.14 20.10
N GLY A 526 -25.27 -3.01 18.84
CA GLY A 526 -25.20 -1.75 18.12
C GLY A 526 -25.72 -1.95 16.70
N ILE A 527 -24.87 -2.35 15.78
CA ILE A 527 -25.22 -2.54 14.36
C ILE A 527 -26.40 -3.51 14.20
N CYS A 528 -26.33 -4.68 14.82
CA CYS A 528 -27.32 -5.74 14.69
C CYS A 528 -28.46 -5.67 15.73
N ALA A 529 -28.51 -4.61 16.54
CA ALA A 529 -29.57 -4.44 17.52
C ALA A 529 -30.93 -4.21 16.82
N ALA A 530 -32.01 -4.62 17.47
CA ALA A 530 -33.37 -4.33 17.01
C ALA A 530 -33.56 -2.80 16.93
N GLY A 531 -34.05 -2.30 15.79
CA GLY A 531 -34.22 -0.86 15.54
C GLY A 531 -32.95 -0.12 15.08
N SER A 532 -31.84 -0.84 14.87
CA SER A 532 -30.60 -0.31 14.30
C SER A 532 -30.47 -0.70 12.83
N CYS A 533 -29.57 -1.64 12.49
CA CYS A 533 -29.35 -2.12 11.13
C CYS A 533 -29.29 -3.65 11.04
N PRO A 534 -30.32 -4.39 11.50
CA PRO A 534 -30.32 -5.85 11.48
C PRO A 534 -30.19 -6.47 10.08
N GLN A 535 -30.50 -5.71 9.03
CA GLN A 535 -30.38 -6.14 7.63
C GLN A 535 -28.94 -6.11 7.09
N ALA A 536 -27.98 -5.52 7.81
CA ALA A 536 -26.59 -5.45 7.41
C ALA A 536 -26.01 -6.87 7.17
N PRO A 537 -25.19 -7.10 6.13
CA PRO A 537 -24.62 -8.42 5.86
C PRO A 537 -23.87 -9.03 7.05
N ILE A 538 -23.20 -8.21 7.86
CA ILE A 538 -22.47 -8.66 9.06
C ILE A 538 -23.39 -9.27 10.14
N CYS A 539 -24.69 -8.97 10.10
CA CYS A 539 -25.68 -9.52 11.02
C CYS A 539 -26.20 -10.88 10.59
N ARG A 540 -26.02 -11.27 9.30
CA ARG A 540 -26.51 -12.55 8.75
C ARG A 540 -25.57 -13.73 8.99
N SER A 541 -24.30 -13.45 9.29
CA SER A 541 -23.28 -14.46 9.58
C SER A 541 -23.22 -14.86 11.06
N ARG A 542 -24.18 -14.40 11.85
CA ARG A 542 -24.38 -14.69 13.27
C ARG A 542 -25.74 -15.34 13.45
#